data_AF-A0A4V2UUK0-F1
#
_entry.id   AF-A0A4V2UUK0-F1
#
_cell.length_a   1.000
_cell.length_b   1.000
_cell.length_c   1.000
_cell.angle_alpha   90.00
_cell.angle_beta   90.00
_cell.angle_gamma   90.00
#
_symmetry.space_group_name_H-M   'P 1'
#
loop_
_entity.id
_entity.type
_entity.pdbx_description
1 polymer ?
#
loop_
_entity_poly.entity_id
_entity_poly.type
_entity_poly.pdbx_seq_one_letter_code
_entity_poly.pdbx_strand_id
1 'polypeptide(L)'
;METRIEKRKRQKKEKRIKRCRVIILFSTLLFLYMGIKIVNDNIIHLGYLDNPTIFNMNIKQNRLELFGENYIIDLKVLKKED
;
A
#
# COMPACT_ATOMS: atom_id res chain seq x y z
N MET A 1 -15.88 36.46 -22.27
CA MET A 1 -15.21 36.74 -20.98
C MET A 1 -15.70 35.69 -20.00
N GLU A 2 -14.92 34.63 -19.73
CA GLU A 2 -15.36 33.58 -18.80
C GLU A 2 -15.64 34.21 -17.43
N THR A 3 -16.83 33.99 -16.90
CA THR A 3 -17.21 34.56 -15.61
C THR A 3 -16.39 33.91 -14.50
N ARG A 4 -16.09 34.68 -13.43
CA ARG A 4 -15.36 34.16 -12.25
C ARG A 4 -15.98 32.88 -11.65
N ILE A 5 -17.27 32.67 -11.89
CA ILE A 5 -18.05 31.52 -11.44
C ILE A 5 -17.72 30.26 -12.25
N GLU A 6 -17.57 30.36 -13.57
CA GLU A 6 -17.23 29.22 -14.44
C GLU A 6 -15.82 28.70 -14.17
N LYS A 7 -14.84 29.59 -13.99
CA LYS A 7 -13.47 29.21 -13.62
C LYS A 7 -13.43 28.43 -12.30
N ARG A 8 -14.19 28.83 -11.28
CA ARG A 8 -14.28 28.09 -10.00
C ARG A 8 -14.96 26.73 -10.17
N LYS A 9 -15.99 26.59 -11.00
CA LYS A 9 -16.64 25.29 -11.28
C LYS A 9 -15.67 24.33 -11.96
N ARG A 10 -14.88 24.80 -12.93
CA ARG A 10 -13.87 23.98 -13.64
C ARG A 10 -12.76 23.49 -12.71
N GLN A 11 -12.20 24.39 -11.90
CA GLN A 11 -11.18 24.03 -10.89
C GLN A 11 -11.70 23.01 -9.85
N LYS A 12 -12.98 23.11 -9.44
CA LYS A 12 -13.60 22.12 -8.54
C LYS A 12 -13.70 20.74 -9.20
N LYS A 13 -14.01 20.65 -10.49
CA LYS A 13 -14.05 19.37 -11.24
C LYS A 13 -12.67 18.74 -11.34
N GLU A 14 -11.65 19.50 -11.71
CA GLU A 14 -10.26 19.01 -11.80
C GLU A 14 -9.73 18.52 -10.45
N LYS A 15 -10.01 19.25 -9.36
CA LYS A 15 -9.67 18.82 -8.00
C LYS A 15 -10.39 17.55 -7.56
N ARG A 16 -11.59 17.25 -8.08
CA ARG A 16 -12.30 15.98 -7.80
C ARG A 16 -11.65 14.82 -8.53
N ILE A 17 -11.30 14.98 -9.80
CA ILE A 17 -10.63 13.94 -10.60
C ILE A 17 -9.28 13.58 -10.00
N LYS A 18 -8.46 14.58 -9.63
CA LYS A 18 -7.18 14.33 -8.94
C LYS A 18 -7.37 13.59 -7.61
N ARG A 19 -8.40 13.95 -6.82
CA ARG A 19 -8.72 13.25 -5.58
C ARG A 19 -9.17 11.81 -5.80
N CYS A 20 -10.04 11.54 -6.79
CA CYS A 20 -10.44 10.17 -7.12
C CYS A 20 -9.23 9.31 -7.49
N ARG A 21 -8.28 9.84 -8.28
CA ARG A 21 -7.06 9.10 -8.63
C ARG A 21 -6.25 8.70 -7.38
N VAL A 22 -6.11 9.61 -6.43
CA VAL A 22 -5.42 9.35 -5.16
C VAL A 22 -6.19 8.32 -4.31
N ILE A 23 -7.52 8.44 -4.24
CA ILE A 23 -8.38 7.50 -3.51
C ILE A 23 -8.26 6.10 -4.09
N ILE A 24 -8.24 5.95 -5.42
CA ILE A 24 -8.08 4.65 -6.07
C ILE A 24 -6.75 4.02 -5.67
N LEU A 25 -5.64 4.76 -5.78
CA LEU A 25 -4.31 4.27 -5.37
C LEU A 25 -4.28 3.85 -3.89
N PHE A 26 -4.85 4.68 -3.02
CA PHE A 26 -4.96 4.35 -1.59
C PHE A 26 -5.84 3.12 -1.33
N SER A 27 -6.95 2.98 -2.05
CA SER A 27 -7.84 1.83 -1.90
C SER A 27 -7.14 0.54 -2.30
N THR A 28 -6.37 0.55 -3.39
CA THR A 28 -5.61 -0.63 -3.83
C THR A 28 -4.58 -1.04 -2.76
N LEU A 29 -3.88 -0.07 -2.17
CA LEU A 29 -2.94 -0.34 -1.07
C LEU A 29 -3.64 -0.89 0.18
N LEU A 30 -4.82 -0.34 0.53
CA LEU A 30 -5.62 -0.83 1.65
C LEU A 30 -6.12 -2.26 1.43
N PHE A 31 -6.63 -2.58 0.23
CA PHE A 31 -7.07 -3.92 -0.12
C PHE A 31 -5.91 -4.92 -0.07
N LEU A 32 -4.73 -4.54 -0.56
CA LEU A 32 -3.53 -5.37 -0.47
C LEU A 32 -3.18 -5.67 1.00
N TYR A 33 -3.12 -4.64 1.84
CA TYR A 33 -2.82 -4.79 3.27
C TYR A 33 -3.85 -5.67 3.99
N MET A 34 -5.14 -5.43 3.75
CA MET A 34 -6.23 -6.21 4.35
C MET A 34 -6.20 -7.67 3.89
N GLY A 35 -5.96 -7.92 2.61
CA GLY A 35 -5.84 -9.28 2.07
C GLY A 35 -4.72 -10.05 2.74
N ILE A 36 -3.52 -9.45 2.83
CA ILE A 36 -2.39 -10.07 3.52
C ILE A 36 -2.73 -10.37 4.98
N LYS A 37 -3.34 -9.42 5.70
CA LYS A 37 -3.71 -9.60 7.10
C LYS A 37 -4.70 -10.75 7.30
N ILE A 38 -5.75 -10.82 6.48
CA ILE A 38 -6.76 -11.88 6.54
C ILE A 38 -6.13 -13.25 6.28
N VAL A 39 -5.24 -13.37 5.29
CA VAL A 39 -4.58 -14.65 5.01
C VAL A 39 -3.67 -15.04 6.18
N ASN A 40 -2.91 -14.08 6.73
CA ASN A 40 -2.06 -14.32 7.88
C ASN A 40 -2.84 -14.82 9.11
N ASP A 41 -3.96 -14.15 9.45
CA ASP A 41 -4.82 -14.53 10.57
C ASP A 41 -5.46 -15.91 10.35
N ASN A 42 -5.88 -16.23 9.13
CA ASN A 42 -6.46 -17.55 8.81
C ASN A 42 -5.43 -18.68 8.88
N ILE A 43 -4.19 -18.47 8.43
CA ILE A 43 -3.14 -19.50 8.50
C ILE A 43 -2.77 -19.80 9.96
N ILE A 44 -2.65 -18.77 10.81
CA ILE A 44 -2.47 -18.95 12.26
C ILE A 44 -3.60 -19.82 12.81
N HIS A 45 -4.84 -19.53 12.42
CA HIS A 45 -6.00 -20.21 12.99
C HIS A 45 -6.15 -21.67 12.54
N LEU A 46 -5.72 -21.98 11.32
CA LEU A 46 -5.81 -23.32 10.74
C LEU A 46 -4.60 -24.22 11.07
N GLY A 47 -3.53 -23.69 11.68
CA GLY A 47 -2.36 -24.48 12.09
C GLY A 47 -1.60 -25.12 10.92
N TYR A 48 -1.73 -24.58 9.70
CA TYR A 48 -1.14 -25.17 8.48
C TYR A 48 0.39 -25.03 8.38
N LEU A 49 1.01 -24.13 9.16
CA LEU A 49 2.45 -23.86 9.13
C LEU A 49 2.98 -23.73 10.56
N ASP A 50 4.11 -24.38 10.86
CA ASP A 50 4.81 -24.25 12.16
C ASP A 50 5.24 -22.80 12.44
N ASN A 51 5.50 -22.02 11.38
CA ASN A 51 5.69 -20.57 11.42
C ASN A 51 4.54 -19.88 10.68
N PRO A 52 3.57 -19.29 11.38
CA PRO A 52 2.31 -18.91 10.77
C PRO A 52 2.35 -17.54 10.07
N THR A 53 3.49 -16.85 10.10
CA THR A 53 3.65 -15.53 9.48
C THR A 53 3.95 -15.66 7.98
N ILE A 54 2.98 -15.34 7.13
CA ILE A 54 3.14 -15.38 5.67
C ILE A 54 3.89 -14.16 5.16
N PHE A 55 3.57 -13.00 5.71
CA PHE A 55 4.13 -11.73 5.29
C PHE A 55 4.07 -10.74 6.45
N ASN A 56 5.23 -10.29 6.91
CA ASN A 56 5.35 -9.23 7.90
C ASN A 56 6.51 -8.32 7.51
N MET A 57 6.23 -7.03 7.27
CA MET A 57 7.23 -6.06 6.86
C MET A 57 7.53 -5.10 8.01
N ASN A 58 8.72 -5.22 8.59
CA ASN A 58 9.23 -4.32 9.61
C ASN A 58 10.16 -3.27 8.99
N ILE A 59 9.59 -2.14 8.57
CA ILE A 59 10.31 -1.02 7.95
C ILE A 59 11.37 -0.43 8.91
N LYS A 60 11.12 -0.41 10.22
CA LYS A 60 12.10 0.13 11.19
C LYS A 60 13.38 -0.68 11.24
N GLN A 61 13.27 -1.99 11.05
CA GLN A 61 14.40 -2.92 11.11
C GLN A 61 14.89 -3.32 9.72
N ASN A 62 14.28 -2.79 8.64
CA ASN A 62 14.52 -3.24 7.27
C ASN A 62 14.42 -4.78 7.14
N ARG A 63 13.45 -5.38 7.82
CA ARG A 63 13.23 -6.83 7.80
C ARG A 63 11.89 -7.17 7.17
N LEU A 64 11.87 -8.27 6.45
CA LEU A 64 10.70 -8.82 5.79
C LEU A 64 10.63 -10.30 6.16
N GLU A 65 9.60 -10.69 6.87
CA GLU A 65 9.30 -12.09 7.14
C GLU A 65 8.36 -12.59 6.06
N LEU A 66 8.77 -13.63 5.32
CA LEU A 66 7.95 -14.31 4.33
C LEU A 66 7.89 -15.80 4.65
N PHE A 67 6.69 -16.33 4.84
CA PHE A 67 6.48 -17.77 5.11
C PHE A 67 7.37 -18.30 6.26
N GLY A 68 7.56 -17.51 7.32
CA GLY A 68 8.44 -17.85 8.46
C GLY A 68 9.94 -17.59 8.25
N GLU A 69 10.37 -17.25 7.04
CA GLU A 69 11.76 -16.92 6.72
C GLU A 69 12.00 -15.41 6.82
N ASN A 70 13.13 -15.02 7.41
CA ASN A 70 13.48 -13.61 7.61
C ASN A 70 14.45 -13.11 6.54
N TYR A 71 14.01 -12.12 5.76
CA TYR A 71 14.77 -11.43 4.72
C TYR A 71 15.13 -10.01 5.17
N ILE A 72 16.26 -9.49 4.67
CA ILE A 72 16.67 -8.11 4.89
C ILE A 72 16.32 -7.30 3.64
N ILE A 73 15.56 -6.22 3.81
CA ILE A 73 15.25 -5.26 2.74
C ILE A 73 16.36 -4.21 2.72
N ASP A 74 17.27 -4.28 1.75
CA ASP A 74 18.20 -3.17 1.49
C ASP A 74 17.63 -2.22 0.43
N LEU A 75 17.07 -1.09 0.89
CA LEU A 75 16.54 -0.03 0.02
C LEU A 75 17.65 0.73 -0.75
N LYS A 76 18.94 0.49 -0.47
CA LYS A 76 20.05 1.12 -1.21
C LYS A 76 20.10 0.69 -2.68
N VAL A 77 19.51 -0.45 -3.03
CA VAL A 77 19.45 -0.96 -4.42
C VAL A 77 18.61 -0.06 -5.33
N LEU A 78 17.69 0.75 -4.78
CA LEU A 78 16.81 1.64 -5.54
C LEU A 78 17.37 3.06 -5.73
N LYS A 79 18.69 3.27 -5.58
CA LYS A 79 19.31 4.54 -5.94
C LYS A 79 19.48 4.61 -7.47
N LYS A 80 18.82 5.58 -8.07
CA LYS A 80 19.12 6.04 -9.43
C LYS A 80 20.50 6.70 -9.38
N GLU A 81 21.44 6.27 -10.21
CA GLU A 81 22.65 7.05 -10.49
C GLU A 81 22.24 8.38 -11.15
N ASP A 82 22.93 9.45 -10.75
CA ASP A 82 22.63 10.85 -11.11
C ASP A 82 22.53 11.10 -12.63
#